data_AF-M1DIY8-F1
#
_entry.id   AF-M1DIY8-F1
#
_cell.length_a   1.000
_cell.length_b   1.000
_cell.length_c   1.000
_cell.angle_alpha   90.00
_cell.angle_beta   90.00
_cell.angle_gamma   90.00
#
_symmetry.space_group_name_H-M   'P 1'
#
loop_
_entity.id
_entity.type
_entity.pdbx_description
1 polymer ?
#
loop_
_entity_poly.entity_id
_entity_poly.type
_entity_poly.pdbx_seq_one_letter_code
_entity_poly.pdbx_strand_id
1 'polypeptide(L)'
;MKVAMAWLEWYMKVTLNEGGYYDSYKRSDFRGRDAVKSRQEIVKYQRVLNKYWKAKVAEVEEMPQSEKAAFRTRWLYSGTNYRRMVEPLDIAEYYMKSGNTDYVNLGRSEHYKKLEEWRKEDNPSGSGNDRRKAVSLTEDSCF
;
A
#
# COMPACT_ATOMS: atom_id res chain seq x y z
N MET A 1 -0.86 -7.81 -11.17
CA MET A 1 -0.31 -7.74 -9.80
C MET A 1 1.20 -7.53 -9.78
N LYS A 2 2.03 -8.55 -10.07
CA LYS A 2 3.51 -8.43 -9.94
C LYS A 2 4.12 -7.29 -10.76
N VAL A 3 3.66 -7.09 -12.00
CA VAL A 3 4.10 -5.97 -12.86
C VAL A 3 3.82 -4.62 -12.19
N ALA A 4 2.61 -4.42 -11.66
CA ALA A 4 2.25 -3.18 -11.00
C ALA A 4 3.07 -2.92 -9.72
N MET A 5 3.35 -3.98 -8.93
CA MET A 5 4.25 -3.89 -7.78
C MET A 5 5.66 -3.50 -8.21
N ALA A 6 6.22 -4.13 -9.24
CA ALA A 6 7.56 -3.82 -9.76
C ALA A 6 7.69 -2.37 -10.26
N TRP A 7 6.65 -1.85 -10.90
CA TRP A 7 6.60 -0.43 -11.30
C TRP A 7 6.61 0.51 -10.09
N LEU A 8 5.88 0.18 -9.03
CA LEU A 8 5.93 0.95 -7.79
C LEU A 8 7.29 0.83 -7.09
N GLU A 9 7.91 -0.34 -7.06
CA GLU A 9 9.27 -0.53 -6.51
C GLU A 9 10.29 0.32 -7.29
N TRP A 10 10.21 0.31 -8.62
CA TRP A 10 11.04 1.16 -9.46
C TRP A 10 10.79 2.65 -9.18
N TYR A 11 9.53 3.07 -9.08
CA TYR A 11 9.14 4.44 -8.75
C TYR A 11 9.70 4.88 -7.40
N MET A 12 9.59 4.03 -6.38
CA MET A 12 10.17 4.27 -5.06
C MET A 12 11.68 4.47 -5.12
N LYS A 13 12.37 3.67 -5.93
CA LYS A 13 13.82 3.78 -6.10
C LYS A 13 14.24 5.08 -6.78
N VAL A 14 13.55 5.50 -7.84
CA VAL A 14 13.94 6.70 -8.61
C VAL A 14 13.59 8.00 -7.89
N THR A 15 12.55 8.00 -7.06
CA THR A 15 12.13 9.18 -6.29
C THR A 15 12.81 9.33 -4.94
N LEU A 16 13.62 8.35 -4.52
CA LEU A 16 14.26 8.33 -3.20
C LEU A 16 15.06 9.61 -2.92
N ASN A 17 15.80 10.10 -3.91
CA ASN A 17 16.63 11.30 -3.79
C ASN A 17 15.86 12.62 -4.03
N GLU A 18 14.56 12.54 -4.35
CA GLU A 18 13.71 13.68 -4.69
C GLU A 18 12.64 13.96 -3.62
N GLY A 19 12.93 13.62 -2.37
CA GLY A 19 11.96 13.68 -1.26
C GLY A 19 11.11 12.42 -1.09
N GLY A 20 11.38 11.38 -1.88
CA GLY A 20 10.70 10.10 -1.78
C GLY A 20 9.39 10.04 -2.56
N TYR A 21 8.87 8.82 -2.68
CA TYR A 21 7.76 8.50 -3.58
C TYR A 21 6.42 9.10 -3.14
N TYR A 22 6.21 9.26 -1.84
CA TYR A 22 5.03 9.91 -1.27
C TYR A 22 4.95 11.39 -1.70
N ASP A 23 5.99 12.17 -1.40
CA ASP A 23 6.02 13.60 -1.76
C ASP A 23 6.05 13.79 -3.27
N SER A 24 6.78 12.93 -3.99
CA SER A 24 6.78 12.90 -5.46
C SER A 24 5.39 12.65 -6.06
N TYR A 25 4.58 11.80 -5.42
CA TYR A 25 3.23 11.52 -5.87
C TYR A 25 2.27 12.69 -5.56
N LYS A 26 2.48 13.33 -4.41
CA LYS A 26 1.69 14.46 -3.91
C LYS A 26 1.98 15.78 -4.63
N ARG A 27 3.21 15.97 -5.14
CA ARG A 27 3.63 17.15 -5.89
C ARG A 27 2.61 17.45 -7.00
N SER A 28 2.15 18.68 -7.09
CA SER A 28 1.19 19.13 -8.11
C SER A 28 1.87 19.78 -9.32
N ASP A 29 3.17 20.06 -9.21
CA ASP A 29 3.98 20.85 -10.12
C ASP A 29 4.86 19.99 -11.04
N PHE A 30 4.29 18.94 -11.63
CA PHE A 30 5.01 18.14 -12.63
C PHE A 30 5.41 19.01 -13.83
N ARG A 31 6.71 19.32 -13.95
CA ARG A 31 7.27 20.05 -15.09
C ARG A 31 7.72 19.05 -16.14
N GLY A 32 7.10 19.12 -17.32
CA GLY A 32 7.49 18.32 -18.49
C GLY A 32 6.56 17.13 -18.77
N ARG A 33 6.47 16.77 -20.05
CA ARG A 33 5.58 15.72 -20.57
C ARG A 33 5.85 14.35 -19.94
N ASP A 34 7.12 14.02 -19.73
CA ASP A 34 7.51 12.70 -19.24
C ASP A 34 7.20 12.52 -17.76
N ALA A 35 7.35 13.58 -16.95
CA ALA A 35 6.95 13.56 -15.54
C ALA A 35 5.44 13.33 -15.36
N VAL A 36 4.61 13.97 -16.21
CA VAL A 36 3.15 13.77 -16.22
C VAL A 36 2.79 12.34 -16.62
N LYS A 37 3.44 11.79 -17.64
CA LYS A 37 3.22 10.40 -18.08
C LYS A 37 3.58 9.41 -16.98
N SER A 38 4.76 9.54 -16.39
CA SER A 38 5.20 8.68 -15.28
C SER A 38 4.19 8.70 -14.13
N ARG A 39 3.70 9.89 -13.74
CA ARG A 39 2.67 9.99 -12.70
C ARG A 39 1.38 9.27 -13.09
N GLN A 40 0.88 9.44 -14.30
CA GLN A 40 -0.32 8.76 -14.79
C GLN A 40 -0.15 7.23 -14.75
N GLU A 41 1.04 6.72 -15.06
CA GLU A 41 1.36 5.30 -14.94
C GLU A 41 1.33 4.82 -13.49
N ILE A 42 1.92 5.58 -12.55
CA ILE A 42 1.88 5.25 -11.12
C ILE A 42 0.45 5.24 -10.58
N VAL A 43 -0.36 6.25 -10.91
CA VAL A 43 -1.79 6.31 -10.55
C VAL A 43 -2.54 5.10 -11.11
N LYS A 44 -2.25 4.71 -12.36
CA LYS A 44 -2.85 3.52 -12.98
C LYS A 44 -2.48 2.25 -12.21
N TYR A 45 -1.21 2.06 -11.86
CA TYR A 45 -0.77 0.87 -11.12
C TYR A 45 -1.35 0.82 -9.71
N GLN A 46 -1.36 1.93 -8.98
CA GLN A 46 -2.05 2.06 -7.69
C GLN A 46 -3.51 1.63 -7.79
N ARG A 47 -4.28 2.15 -8.76
CA ARG A 47 -5.69 1.78 -8.95
C ARG A 47 -5.89 0.29 -9.27
N VAL A 48 -5.01 -0.28 -10.09
CA VAL A 48 -5.05 -1.72 -10.42
C VAL A 48 -4.80 -2.57 -9.17
N LEU A 49 -3.82 -2.19 -8.35
CA LEU A 49 -3.51 -2.88 -7.10
C LEU A 49 -4.67 -2.75 -6.10
N ASN A 50 -5.21 -1.54 -5.92
CA ASN A 50 -6.37 -1.29 -5.07
C ASN A 50 -7.58 -2.13 -5.48
N LYS A 51 -7.88 -2.19 -6.78
CA LYS A 51 -8.99 -3.02 -7.27
C LYS A 51 -8.78 -4.50 -6.96
N TYR A 52 -7.58 -5.02 -7.23
CA TYR A 52 -7.25 -6.42 -6.96
C TYR A 52 -7.37 -6.77 -5.49
N TRP A 53 -6.77 -5.97 -4.61
CA TRP A 53 -6.73 -6.28 -3.18
C TRP A 53 -8.07 -6.07 -2.49
N LYS A 54 -8.87 -5.08 -2.90
CA LYS A 54 -10.26 -4.96 -2.43
C LYS A 54 -11.07 -6.20 -2.78
N ALA A 55 -10.98 -6.70 -4.02
CA ALA A 55 -11.66 -7.92 -4.41
C ALA A 55 -11.15 -9.14 -3.64
N LYS A 56 -9.82 -9.23 -3.42
CA LYS A 56 -9.22 -10.34 -2.69
C LYS A 56 -9.61 -10.36 -1.21
N VAL A 57 -9.66 -9.20 -0.56
CA VAL A 57 -10.13 -9.09 0.83
C VAL A 57 -11.60 -9.50 0.92
N ALA A 58 -12.45 -9.00 0.03
CA ALA A 58 -13.88 -9.35 0.01
C ALA A 58 -14.10 -10.88 -0.17
N GLU A 59 -13.39 -11.51 -1.11
CA GLU A 59 -13.42 -12.96 -1.33
C GLU A 59 -13.08 -13.75 -0.05
N VAL A 60 -12.08 -13.29 0.70
CA VAL A 60 -11.65 -13.94 1.96
C VAL A 60 -12.68 -13.74 3.07
N GLU A 61 -13.33 -12.57 3.13
CA GLU A 61 -14.35 -12.30 4.14
C GLU A 61 -15.59 -13.18 3.95
N GLU A 62 -15.94 -13.50 2.71
CA GLU A 62 -17.05 -14.39 2.34
C GLU A 62 -16.77 -15.88 2.55
N MET A 63 -15.49 -16.29 2.66
CA MET A 63 -15.13 -17.71 2.86
C MET A 63 -15.60 -18.26 4.22
N PRO A 64 -15.84 -19.57 4.34
CA PRO A 64 -16.05 -20.21 5.64
C PRO A 64 -14.82 -20.05 6.54
N GLN A 65 -15.05 -19.87 7.85
CA GLN A 65 -13.98 -19.66 8.84
C GLN A 65 -12.90 -20.76 8.82
N SER A 66 -13.29 -22.00 8.52
CA SER A 66 -12.40 -23.17 8.40
C SER A 66 -11.38 -23.05 7.26
N GLU A 67 -11.68 -22.30 6.20
CA GLU A 67 -10.83 -22.16 5.02
C GLU A 67 -10.01 -20.85 5.04
N LYS A 68 -10.46 -19.85 5.81
CA LYS A 68 -9.79 -18.54 5.89
C LYS A 68 -8.34 -18.64 6.35
N ALA A 69 -8.02 -19.48 7.33
CA ALA A 69 -6.67 -19.55 7.89
C ALA A 69 -5.64 -20.07 6.86
N ALA A 70 -5.93 -21.21 6.23
CA ALA A 70 -5.05 -21.80 5.21
C ALA A 70 -4.92 -20.90 3.97
N PHE A 71 -6.00 -20.23 3.59
CA PHE A 71 -5.99 -19.32 2.45
C PHE A 71 -5.14 -18.08 2.73
N ARG A 72 -5.24 -17.49 3.94
CA ARG A 72 -4.48 -16.29 4.35
C ARG A 72 -2.97 -16.50 4.27
N THR A 73 -2.43 -17.61 4.75
CA THR A 73 -0.97 -17.87 4.78
C THR A 73 -0.30 -17.70 3.42
N ARG A 74 -1.00 -18.02 2.31
CA ARG A 74 -0.42 -17.97 0.96
C ARG A 74 -0.23 -16.55 0.41
N TRP A 75 -1.07 -15.59 0.78
CA TRP A 75 -1.08 -14.25 0.16
C TRP A 75 -0.88 -13.12 1.16
N LEU A 76 -0.96 -13.36 2.47
CA LEU A 76 -0.87 -12.33 3.50
C LEU A 76 0.46 -11.57 3.46
N TYR A 77 1.57 -12.24 3.12
CA TYR A 77 2.86 -11.58 2.90
C TYR A 77 2.77 -10.57 1.75
N SER A 78 2.22 -10.97 0.60
CA SER A 78 2.01 -10.07 -0.54
C SER A 78 1.04 -8.93 -0.21
N GLY A 79 -0.02 -9.21 0.57
CA GLY A 79 -0.98 -8.21 1.03
C GLY A 79 -0.35 -7.18 1.97
N THR A 80 0.56 -7.64 2.84
CA THR A 80 1.33 -6.76 3.72
C THR A 80 2.25 -5.84 2.92
N ASN A 81 2.98 -6.37 1.93
CA ASN A 81 3.87 -5.56 1.09
C ASN A 81 3.07 -4.55 0.26
N TYR A 82 1.94 -4.97 -0.31
CA TYR A 82 1.01 -4.07 -0.98
C TYR A 82 0.55 -2.93 -0.07
N ARG A 83 0.04 -3.25 1.13
CA ARG A 83 -0.42 -2.23 2.09
C ARG A 83 0.70 -1.21 2.36
N ARG A 84 1.90 -1.68 2.66
CA ARG A 84 3.05 -0.82 2.98
C ARG A 84 3.53 0.05 1.81
N MET A 85 3.29 -0.36 0.56
CA MET A 85 3.68 0.40 -0.63
C MET A 85 2.60 1.34 -1.15
N VAL A 86 1.33 0.95 -1.03
CA VAL A 86 0.22 1.61 -1.74
C VAL A 86 -0.59 2.51 -0.83
N GLU A 87 -0.76 2.14 0.44
CA GLU A 87 -1.51 2.96 1.39
C GLU A 87 -0.93 4.38 1.55
N PRO A 88 0.40 4.60 1.55
CA PRO A 88 0.96 5.96 1.53
C PRO A 88 0.54 6.78 0.30
N LEU A 89 0.38 6.15 -0.87
CA LEU A 89 -0.11 6.85 -2.07
C LEU A 89 -1.60 7.22 -1.95
N ASP A 90 -2.41 6.36 -1.32
CA ASP A 90 -3.82 6.66 -1.03
C ASP A 90 -3.94 7.77 0.03
N ILE A 91 -3.05 7.80 1.02
CA ILE A 91 -2.92 8.89 2.01
C ILE A 91 -2.55 10.20 1.31
N ALA A 92 -1.60 10.17 0.39
CA ALA A 92 -1.23 11.34 -0.41
C ALA A 92 -2.44 11.87 -1.18
N GLU A 93 -3.16 11.01 -1.90
CA GLU A 93 -4.37 11.38 -2.64
C GLU A 93 -5.49 11.91 -1.71
N TYR A 94 -5.62 11.33 -0.51
CA TYR A 94 -6.57 11.79 0.50
C TYR A 94 -6.29 13.22 0.94
N TYR A 95 -5.04 13.53 1.32
CA TYR A 95 -4.67 14.87 1.80
C TYR A 95 -4.42 15.90 0.69
N MET A 96 -4.40 15.50 -0.58
CA MET A 96 -4.43 16.45 -1.71
C MET A 96 -5.79 17.15 -1.84
N LYS A 97 -6.87 16.55 -1.32
CA LYS A 97 -8.21 17.14 -1.35
C LYS A 97 -8.37 18.11 -0.19
N SER A 98 -8.69 19.36 -0.51
CA SER A 98 -8.91 20.40 0.50
C SER A 98 -10.02 20.01 1.48
N GLY A 99 -9.77 20.22 2.78
CA GLY A 99 -10.72 19.91 3.85
C GLY A 99 -10.65 18.48 4.40
N ASN A 100 -9.89 17.58 3.77
CA ASN A 100 -9.67 16.25 4.31
C ASN A 100 -8.72 16.29 5.52
N THR A 101 -9.17 15.69 6.62
CA THR A 101 -8.41 15.51 7.87
C THR A 101 -8.58 14.09 8.36
N ASP A 102 -7.74 13.67 9.32
CA ASP A 102 -7.90 12.39 10.03
C ASP A 102 -8.11 11.17 9.11
N TYR A 103 -7.12 10.88 8.27
CA TYR A 103 -7.17 9.74 7.35
C TYR A 103 -7.49 8.42 8.07
N VAL A 104 -6.89 8.18 9.24
CA VAL A 104 -7.00 6.92 9.97
C VAL A 104 -8.46 6.59 10.30
N ASN A 105 -9.22 7.58 10.75
CA ASN A 105 -10.61 7.38 11.14
C ASN A 105 -11.61 7.63 10.01
N LEU A 106 -11.35 8.61 9.14
CA LEU A 106 -12.33 9.10 8.15
C LEU A 106 -12.06 8.62 6.71
N GLY A 107 -10.80 8.37 6.36
CA GLY A 107 -10.38 8.11 4.97
C GLY A 107 -9.91 6.69 4.69
N ARG A 108 -9.50 5.95 5.72
CA ARG A 108 -8.83 4.67 5.59
C ARG A 108 -9.77 3.58 5.11
N SER A 109 -9.46 3.01 3.94
CA SER A 109 -10.28 1.96 3.35
C SER A 109 -10.22 0.65 4.15
N GLU A 110 -11.37 0.00 4.32
CA GLU A 110 -11.52 -1.23 5.11
C GLU A 110 -10.56 -2.35 4.72
N HIS A 111 -10.27 -2.51 3.43
CA HIS A 111 -9.35 -3.55 2.98
C HIS A 111 -7.93 -3.42 3.57
N TYR A 112 -7.44 -2.20 3.84
CA TYR A 112 -6.16 -2.02 4.52
C TYR A 112 -6.23 -2.40 6.00
N LYS A 113 -7.33 -2.02 6.67
CA LYS A 113 -7.58 -2.39 8.07
C LYS A 113 -7.59 -3.92 8.23
N LYS A 114 -8.29 -4.63 7.34
CA LYS A 114 -8.36 -6.10 7.31
C LYS A 114 -7.00 -6.75 7.06
N LEU A 115 -6.24 -6.24 6.08
CA LEU A 115 -4.88 -6.73 5.83
C LEU A 115 -3.94 -6.54 7.03
N GLU A 116 -4.09 -5.44 7.76
CA GLU A 116 -3.33 -5.18 8.98
C GLU A 116 -3.76 -6.09 10.14
N GLU A 117 -5.08 -6.24 10.36
CA GLU A 117 -5.69 -7.13 11.36
C GLU A 117 -5.19 -8.56 11.18
N TRP A 118 -5.34 -9.12 9.97
CA TRP A 118 -4.88 -10.49 9.68
C TRP A 118 -3.37 -10.67 9.83
N ARG A 119 -2.57 -9.63 9.56
CA ARG A 119 -1.12 -9.69 9.77
C ARG A 119 -0.75 -9.72 11.25
N LYS A 120 -1.50 -9.02 12.11
CA LYS A 120 -1.32 -9.05 13.57
C LYS A 120 -1.73 -10.41 14.14
N GLU A 121 -2.81 -11.01 13.63
CA GLU A 121 -3.23 -12.37 14.01
C GLU A 121 -2.20 -13.44 13.64
N ASP A 122 -1.59 -13.34 12.46
CA ASP A 122 -0.58 -14.30 11.96
C ASP A 122 0.78 -14.13 12.65
N ASN A 123 1.08 -12.96 13.20
CA ASN A 123 2.33 -12.66 13.89
C ASN A 123 2.12 -11.77 15.14
N PRO A 124 1.52 -12.34 16.21
CA PRO A 124 1.11 -11.58 17.39
C PRO A 124 2.30 -11.06 18.22
N SER A 125 3.49 -11.62 18.03
CA SER A 125 4.73 -11.23 18.70
C SER A 125 5.50 -10.10 18.01
N GLY A 126 4.90 -9.46 16.98
CA GLY A 126 5.34 -8.18 16.43
C GLY A 126 6.84 -8.12 16.16
N SER A 127 7.31 -8.82 15.12
CA SER A 127 8.72 -8.98 14.73
C SER A 127 9.72 -8.38 15.73
N GLY A 128 10.07 -9.15 16.76
CA GLY A 128 11.18 -8.80 17.63
C GLY A 128 12.38 -8.44 16.76
N ASN A 129 12.94 -7.24 16.99
CA ASN A 129 14.13 -6.62 16.40
C ASN A 129 15.01 -7.57 15.55
N ASP A 130 14.55 -7.94 14.36
CA ASP A 130 15.37 -8.72 13.45
C ASP A 130 16.21 -7.72 12.68
N ARG A 131 17.40 -7.42 13.22
CA ARG A 131 18.40 -6.48 12.70
C ARG A 131 18.90 -6.82 11.27
N ARG A 132 18.32 -7.85 10.65
CA ARG A 132 18.56 -8.31 9.27
C ARG A 132 17.48 -7.85 8.27
N LYS A 133 16.37 -7.25 8.71
CA LYS A 133 15.33 -6.75 7.80
C LYS A 133 15.85 -5.54 7.03
N ALA A 134 15.84 -5.64 5.69
CA ALA A 134 16.06 -4.48 4.82
C ALA A 134 15.04 -3.37 5.16
N VAL A 135 15.55 -2.17 5.40
CA VAL A 135 14.78 -0.94 5.71
C VAL A 135 14.13 -0.39 4.44
N SER A 136 13.32 -1.20 3.74
CA SER A 136 12.75 -0.74 2.45
C SER A 136 11.33 -0.21 2.55
N LEU A 137 10.56 -0.59 3.58
CA LEU A 137 9.16 -0.17 3.76
C LEU A 137 8.81 -0.01 5.24
N THR A 138 8.28 1.16 5.61
CA THR A 138 7.80 1.48 6.95
C THR A 138 6.79 0.43 7.42
N GLU A 139 6.89 -0.01 8.68
CA GLU A 139 6.02 -1.07 9.19
C GLU A 139 4.58 -0.60 9.38
N ASP A 140 4.46 0.60 9.94
CA ASP A 140 3.26 1.41 9.93
C ASP A 140 3.10 2.04 8.54
N SER A 141 1.99 1.74 7.88
CA SER A 141 1.66 2.31 6.57
C SER A 141 0.93 3.65 6.67
N CYS A 142 0.54 4.06 7.88
CA CYS A 142 -0.08 5.35 8.20
C CYS A 142 0.89 6.32 8.88
N PHE A 143 2.20 6.16 8.62
CA PHE A 143 3.28 6.98 9.17
C PHE A 143 3.17 8.48 8.85
#